data_AF-A0A820K5N4-F1
#
_entry.id   AF-A0A820K5N4-F1
#
_cell.length_a   1.000
_cell.length_b   1.000
_cell.length_c   1.000
_cell.angle_alpha   90.00
_cell.angle_beta   90.00
_cell.angle_gamma   90.00
#
_symmetry.space_group_name_H-M   'P 1'
#
loop_
_entity.id
_entity.type
_entity.pdbx_description
1 polymer ?
#
loop_
_entity_poly.entity_id
_entity_poly.type
_entity_poly.pdbx_seq_one_letter_code
_entity_poly.pdbx_strand_id
1 'polypeptide(L)'
;PYRTVPLVRRELDKQLTEMILVQVVYNFITMTPFAIVTIIGATTNVTNNPVLQAQMQFASILGFFVYYLYWASSFYIYIGVSERFRQQFIYVIFDVHMKRFQKVKIPAINRVLPQA
;
A
#
# COMPACT_ATOMS: atom_id res chain seq x y z
N PRO A 1 25.51 -6.04 27.64
CA PRO A 1 24.90 -5.05 26.71
C PRO A 1 25.03 -5.36 25.19
N TYR A 2 25.83 -6.34 24.75
CA TYR A 2 26.13 -6.57 23.32
C TYR A 2 25.24 -7.59 22.57
N ARG A 3 24.35 -8.32 23.27
CA ARG A 3 23.52 -9.40 22.69
C ARG A 3 22.17 -8.96 22.11
N THR A 4 21.75 -7.71 22.35
CA THR A 4 20.43 -7.21 21.94
C THR A 4 20.38 -6.70 20.49
N VAL A 5 21.49 -6.15 19.99
CA VAL A 5 21.63 -5.65 18.61
C VAL A 5 21.32 -6.71 17.54
N PRO A 6 21.83 -7.97 17.62
CA PRO A 6 21.50 -8.98 16.61
C PRO A 6 20.04 -9.45 16.66
N LEU A 7 19.41 -9.45 17.83
CA LEU A 7 17.99 -9.82 17.96
C LEU A 7 17.07 -8.78 17.33
N VAL A 8 17.36 -7.49 17.52
CA VAL A 8 16.59 -6.40 16.92
C VAL A 8 16.72 -6.42 15.39
N ARG A 9 17.93 -6.64 14.86
CA ARG A 9 18.15 -6.78 13.40
C ARG A 9 17.36 -7.94 12.80
N ARG A 10 17.39 -9.11 13.44
CA ARG A 10 16.69 -10.30 12.94
C ARG A 10 15.17 -10.10 12.85
N GLU A 11 14.58 -9.41 13.83
CA GLU A 11 13.15 -9.11 13.80
C GLU A 11 12.80 -8.12 12.68
N LEU A 12 13.68 -7.15 12.42
CA LEU A 12 13.51 -6.17 11.36
C LEU A 12 13.60 -6.81 9.97
N ASP A 13 14.54 -7.73 9.77
CA ASP A 13 14.70 -8.50 8.53
C ASP A 13 13.50 -9.42 8.30
N LYS A 14 12.98 -10.07 9.36
CA LYS A 14 11.77 -10.89 9.29
C LYS A 14 10.55 -10.05 8.88
N GLN A 15 10.36 -8.89 9.50
CA GLN A 15 9.28 -7.96 9.17
C GLN A 15 9.34 -7.51 7.71
N LEU A 16 10.53 -7.12 7.23
CA LEU A 16 10.73 -6.73 5.83
C LEU A 16 10.40 -7.88 4.88
N THR A 17 10.85 -9.09 5.21
CA THR A 17 10.59 -10.29 4.42
C THR A 17 9.10 -10.60 4.34
N GLU A 18 8.38 -10.50 5.45
CA GLU A 18 6.93 -10.71 5.51
C GLU A 18 6.17 -9.69 4.64
N MET A 19 6.55 -8.41 4.72
CA MET A 19 5.95 -7.35 3.90
C MET A 19 6.16 -7.62 2.40
N ILE A 20 7.38 -7.98 2.00
CA ILE A 20 7.69 -8.30 0.61
C ILE A 20 6.96 -9.55 0.15
N LEU A 21 6.89 -10.59 0.98
CA LEU A 21 6.21 -11.83 0.64
C LEU A 21 4.71 -11.60 0.36
N VAL A 22 4.03 -10.85 1.24
CA VAL A 22 2.61 -10.52 1.03
C VAL A 22 2.42 -9.67 -0.23
N GLN A 23 3.31 -8.69 -0.48
CA GLN A 23 3.27 -7.90 -1.70
C GLN A 23 3.40 -8.78 -2.95
N VAL A 24 4.35 -9.73 -2.96
CA VAL A 24 4.55 -10.63 -4.10
C VAL A 24 3.30 -11.49 -4.34
N VAL A 25 2.75 -12.11 -3.30
CA VAL A 25 1.53 -12.93 -3.41
C VAL A 25 0.36 -12.10 -3.95
N TYR A 26 0.18 -10.88 -3.44
CA TYR A 26 -0.86 -9.97 -3.89
C TYR A 26 -0.66 -9.55 -5.37
N ASN A 27 0.57 -9.27 -5.79
CA ASN A 27 0.88 -8.93 -7.19
C ASN A 27 0.52 -10.08 -8.13
N PHE A 28 0.82 -11.32 -7.76
CA PHE A 28 0.41 -12.48 -8.55
C PHE A 28 -1.11 -12.58 -8.68
N ILE A 29 -1.84 -12.45 -7.57
CA ILE A 29 -3.31 -12.54 -7.56
C ILE A 29 -3.94 -11.45 -8.43
N THR A 30 -3.40 -10.24 -8.37
CA THR A 30 -3.97 -9.08 -9.07
C THR A 30 -3.61 -8.99 -10.55
N MET A 31 -2.37 -9.35 -10.93
CA MET A 31 -1.93 -9.25 -12.32
C MET A 31 -2.37 -10.45 -13.18
N THR A 32 -2.54 -11.63 -12.58
CA THR A 32 -2.87 -12.86 -13.32
C THR A 32 -4.18 -12.77 -14.10
N PRO A 33 -5.32 -12.30 -13.54
CA PRO A 33 -6.57 -12.20 -14.28
C PRO A 33 -6.45 -11.31 -15.51
N PHE A 34 -5.76 -10.17 -15.38
CA PHE A 34 -5.55 -9.25 -16.48
C PHE A 34 -4.68 -9.86 -17.59
N ALA A 35 -3.60 -10.55 -17.22
CA ALA A 35 -2.73 -11.22 -18.18
C ALA A 35 -3.48 -12.33 -18.95
N ILE A 36 -4.29 -13.14 -18.26
CA ILE A 36 -5.09 -14.20 -18.89
C ILE A 36 -6.07 -13.61 -19.93
N VAL A 37 -6.85 -12.60 -19.55
CA VAL A 37 -7.82 -11.98 -20.46
C VAL A 37 -7.14 -11.37 -21.69
N THR A 38 -5.99 -10.73 -21.49
CA THR A 38 -5.21 -10.12 -22.58
C THR A 38 -4.69 -11.18 -23.56
N ILE A 39 -4.15 -12.30 -23.06
CA ILE A 39 -3.64 -13.39 -23.91
C ILE A 39 -4.76 -14.05 -24.70
N ILE A 40 -5.91 -14.32 -24.05
CA ILE A 40 -7.07 -14.90 -24.73
C ILE A 40 -7.55 -13.95 -25.83
N GLY A 41 -7.70 -12.65 -25.53
CA GLY A 41 -8.13 -11.65 -26.50
C GLY A 41 -7.19 -11.50 -27.70
N ALA A 42 -5.88 -11.72 -27.52
CA ALA A 42 -4.89 -11.66 -28.59
C ALA A 42 -4.86 -12.92 -29.48
N THR A 43 -5.29 -14.08 -28.96
CA THR A 43 -5.17 -15.38 -29.64
C THR A 43 -6.46 -15.86 -30.30
N THR A 44 -7.62 -15.34 -29.87
CA THR A 44 -8.92 -15.77 -30.38
C THR A 44 -9.49 -14.77 -31.40
N ASN A 45 -10.03 -15.27 -32.52
CA ASN A 45 -10.85 -14.47 -33.46
C ASN A 45 -12.23 -14.19 -32.85
N VAL A 46 -12.24 -13.53 -31.68
CA VAL A 46 -13.45 -13.21 -30.90
C VAL A 46 -14.43 -12.34 -31.70
N THR A 47 -13.93 -11.62 -32.70
CA THR A 47 -14.69 -10.75 -33.60
C THR A 47 -15.81 -11.45 -34.38
N ASN A 48 -15.77 -12.78 -34.50
CA ASN A 48 -16.77 -13.53 -35.26
C ASN A 48 -18.01 -13.90 -34.42
N ASN A 49 -17.97 -13.76 -33.09
CA ASN A 49 -19.10 -14.05 -32.22
C ASN A 49 -19.37 -12.87 -31.27
N PRO A 50 -20.47 -12.11 -31.46
CA PRO A 50 -20.76 -10.92 -30.66
C PRO A 50 -20.99 -11.21 -29.17
N VAL A 51 -21.48 -12.41 -28.82
CA VAL A 51 -21.68 -12.81 -27.42
C VAL A 51 -20.33 -13.04 -26.73
N LEU A 52 -19.41 -13.72 -27.42
CA LEU A 52 -18.06 -13.96 -26.91
C LEU A 52 -17.29 -12.64 -26.77
N GLN A 53 -17.50 -11.70 -27.70
CA GLN A 53 -16.92 -10.36 -27.62
C GLN A 53 -17.41 -9.59 -26.39
N ALA A 54 -18.71 -9.61 -26.09
CA ALA A 54 -19.27 -8.96 -24.92
C ALA A 54 -18.73 -9.58 -23.61
N GLN A 55 -18.60 -10.91 -23.55
CA GLN A 55 -18.01 -11.61 -22.41
C GLN A 55 -16.55 -11.21 -22.17
N MET A 56 -15.75 -11.15 -23.24
CA MET A 56 -14.34 -10.74 -23.17
C MET A 56 -14.18 -9.28 -22.75
N GLN A 57 -15.04 -8.38 -23.22
CA GLN A 57 -15.05 -6.99 -22.77
C GLN A 57 -15.39 -6.88 -21.28
N PHE A 58 -16.40 -7.61 -20.81
CA PHE A 58 -16.75 -7.63 -19.39
C PHE A 58 -15.59 -8.17 -18.52
N ALA A 59 -14.97 -9.27 -18.94
CA ALA A 59 -13.79 -9.83 -18.27
C ALA A 59 -12.61 -8.84 -18.25
N SER A 60 -12.43 -8.06 -19.33
CA SER A 60 -11.38 -7.03 -19.40
C SER A 60 -11.63 -5.90 -18.42
N ILE A 61 -12.87 -5.45 -18.28
CA ILE A 61 -13.27 -4.43 -17.30
C ILE A 61 -12.94 -4.91 -15.87
N LEU A 62 -13.30 -6.15 -15.54
CA LEU A 62 -12.94 -6.75 -14.24
C LEU A 62 -11.42 -6.83 -14.07
N GLY A 63 -10.69 -7.25 -15.10
CA GLY A 63 -9.23 -7.26 -15.11
C GLY A 63 -8.62 -5.88 -14.84
N PHE A 64 -9.16 -4.82 -15.45
CA PHE A 64 -8.71 -3.45 -15.19
C PHE A 64 -8.97 -3.02 -13.75
N PHE A 65 -10.15 -3.30 -13.18
CA PHE A 65 -10.41 -2.97 -11.78
C PHE A 65 -9.39 -3.63 -10.84
N VAL A 66 -9.13 -4.92 -11.03
CA VAL A 66 -8.14 -5.65 -10.23
C VAL A 66 -6.73 -5.12 -10.45
N TYR A 67 -6.38 -4.76 -11.69
CA TYR A 67 -5.08 -4.17 -12.02
C TYR A 67 -4.89 -2.78 -11.40
N TYR A 68 -5.92 -1.94 -11.35
CA TYR A 68 -5.81 -0.64 -10.69
C TYR A 68 -5.68 -0.77 -9.16
N LEU A 69 -6.27 -1.81 -8.56
CA LEU A 69 -6.04 -2.11 -7.14
C LEU A 69 -4.57 -2.44 -6.85
N TYR A 70 -3.81 -2.95 -7.81
CA TYR A 70 -2.36 -3.16 -7.65
C TYR A 70 -1.60 -1.86 -7.37
N TRP A 71 -1.93 -0.79 -8.08
CA TRP A 71 -1.27 0.51 -7.90
C TRP A 71 -1.64 1.20 -6.58
N ALA A 72 -2.83 0.91 -6.05
CA ALA A 72 -3.33 1.54 -4.83
C ALA A 72 -2.95 0.79 -3.55
N SER A 73 -2.72 -0.53 -3.61
CA SER A 73 -2.75 -1.39 -2.41
C SER A 73 -1.46 -1.42 -1.58
N SER A 74 -0.29 -1.12 -2.15
CA SER A 74 1.00 -1.35 -1.47
C SER A 74 1.08 -0.68 -0.10
N PHE A 75 0.61 0.56 0.02
CA PHE A 75 0.57 1.28 1.29
C PHE A 75 -0.38 0.62 2.32
N TYR A 76 -1.58 0.24 1.87
CA TYR A 76 -2.59 -0.38 2.74
C TYR A 76 -2.16 -1.77 3.21
N ILE A 77 -1.55 -2.55 2.33
CA ILE A 77 -0.98 -3.87 2.66
C ILE A 77 0.08 -3.72 3.75
N TYR A 78 1.00 -2.77 3.61
CA TYR A 78 2.06 -2.54 4.59
C TYR A 78 1.55 -2.09 5.95
N ILE A 79 0.51 -1.24 6.00
CA ILE A 79 -0.15 -0.86 7.26
C ILE A 79 -0.87 -2.05 7.92
N GLY A 80 -1.50 -2.92 7.12
CA GLY A 80 -2.27 -4.06 7.62
C GLY A 80 -1.39 -5.19 8.15
N VAL A 81 -0.34 -5.54 7.40
CA VAL A 81 0.56 -6.67 7.68
C VAL A 81 1.52 -6.34 8.81
N SER A 82 2.05 -5.13 8.85
CA SER A 82 3.17 -4.80 9.73
C SER A 82 2.77 -3.89 10.88
N GLU A 83 2.65 -4.47 12.08
CA GLU A 83 2.32 -3.72 13.30
C GLU A 83 3.36 -2.65 13.63
N ARG A 84 4.65 -2.96 13.48
CA ARG A 84 5.73 -1.99 13.70
C ARG A 84 5.71 -0.84 12.71
N PHE A 85 5.49 -1.12 11.43
CA PHE A 85 5.35 -0.07 10.41
C PHE A 85 4.17 0.85 10.73
N ARG A 86 3.03 0.26 11.13
CA ARG A 86 1.85 1.01 11.59
C ARG A 86 2.16 1.90 12.79
N GLN A 87 2.87 1.39 13.79
CA GLN A 87 3.28 2.18 14.96
C GLN A 87 4.24 3.31 14.60
N GLN A 88 5.24 3.05 13.74
CA GLN A 88 6.16 4.08 13.24
C GLN A 88 5.43 5.16 12.44
N PHE A 89 4.48 4.75 11.60
CA PHE A 89 3.67 5.68 10.82
C PHE A 89 2.80 6.57 11.72
N ILE A 90 2.10 6.00 12.71
CA ILE A 90 1.33 6.75 13.70
C ILE A 90 2.24 7.72 14.47
N TYR A 91 3.42 7.27 14.90
CA TYR A 91 4.39 8.10 15.60
C TYR A 91 4.83 9.29 14.75
N VAL A 92 5.16 9.08 13.48
CA VAL A 92 5.55 10.16 12.56
C VAL A 92 4.42 11.15 12.34
N ILE A 93 3.18 10.68 12.17
CA ILE A 93 2.01 11.55 12.07
C ILE A 93 1.88 12.40 13.33
N PHE A 94 1.95 11.79 14.51
CA PHE A 94 1.83 12.48 15.78
C PHE A 94 2.95 13.52 15.98
N ASP A 95 4.20 13.14 15.70
CA ASP A 95 5.37 14.02 15.80
C ASP A 95 5.25 15.22 14.85
N VAL A 96 4.82 15.01 13.61
CA VAL A 96 4.58 16.08 12.63
C VAL A 96 3.47 17.02 13.12
N HIS A 97 2.35 16.48 13.59
CA HIS A 97 1.25 17.29 14.13
C HIS A 97 1.66 18.08 15.37
N MET A 98 2.40 17.45 16.29
CA MET A 98 2.86 18.08 17.51
C MET A 98 3.86 19.21 17.21
N LYS A 99 4.83 18.97 16.32
CA LYS A 99 5.77 20.00 15.85
C LYS A 99 5.07 21.15 15.14
N ARG A 100 4.05 20.88 14.33
CA ARG A 100 3.22 21.91 13.68
C ARG A 100 2.44 22.73 14.69
N PHE A 101 1.88 22.08 15.72
CA PHE A 101 1.20 22.77 16.83
C PHE A 101 2.16 23.67 17.61
N GLN A 102 3.35 23.16 17.96
CA GLN A 102 4.36 23.93 18.66
C GLN A 102 4.81 25.16 17.85
N LYS A 103 5.03 25.03 16.54
CA LYS A 103 5.41 26.16 15.69
C LYS A 103 4.33 27.22 15.53
N VAL A 104 3.05 26.84 15.48
CA VAL A 104 1.96 27.77 15.13
C VAL A 104 1.30 28.37 16.38
N LYS A 105 1.00 27.56 17.40
CA LYS A 105 0.20 28.00 18.54
C LYS A 105 1.02 28.62 19.67
N ILE A 106 2.21 28.09 19.96
CA ILE A 106 3.04 28.60 21.08
C ILE A 106 3.44 30.07 20.88
N PRO A 107 3.90 30.50 19.69
CA PRO A 107 4.24 31.91 19.47
C PRO A 107 3.01 32.83 19.46
N ALA A 108 1.86 32.32 19.01
CA ALA A 108 0.60 33.07 19.01
C ALA A 108 0.08 33.32 20.44
N ILE A 109 0.18 32.32 21.32
CA ILE A 109 -0.20 32.45 22.74
C ILE A 109 0.74 33.43 23.46
N ASN A 110 2.05 33.34 23.22
CA ASN A 110 3.04 34.26 23.81
C ASN A 110 2.91 35.73 23.35
N ARG A 111 2.18 36.01 22.27
CA ARG A 111 1.89 37.38 21.82
C ARG A 111 0.65 37.98 22.50
N VAL A 112 -0.24 37.15 23.04
CA VAL A 112 -1.53 37.58 23.60
C VAL A 112 -1.48 37.66 25.12
N LEU A 113 -0.63 36.86 25.78
CA LEU A 113 -0.41 36.96 27.21
C LEU A 113 0.63 38.06 27.52
N PRO A 114 0.33 39.05 28.39
CA PRO A 114 1.32 40.03 28.81
C PRO A 114 2.46 39.32 29.54
N GLN A 115 3.70 39.66 29.18
CA GLN A 115 4.88 39.17 29.89
C GLN A 115 4.86 39.78 31.29
N ALA A 116 4.61 38.93 32.29
CA ALA A 116 4.75 39.26 33.70
C ALA A 116 6.22 39.20 34.13
#